data_AF-A0A3B8JKI9-F1
#
_entry.id   AF-A0A3B8JKI9-F1
#
_cell.length_a   1.000
_cell.length_b   1.000
_cell.length_c   1.000
_cell.angle_alpha   90.00
_cell.angle_beta   90.00
_cell.angle_gamma   90.00
#
_symmetry.space_group_name_H-M   'P 1'
#
loop_
_entity.id
_entity.type
_entity.pdbx_description
1 polymer ?
#
loop_
_entity_poly.entity_id
_entity_poly.type
_entity_poly.pdbx_seq_one_letter_code
_entity_poly.pdbx_strand_id
1 'polypeptide(L)'
;MHKVKCAFTMFTLDNIHSLTDFRRNAGNYAEQIRQKKTPMVLTVNGEAALVVHDALAFQELLNRLQQFEKELAQIKLEKLRAELVKGENSGKSMPLDLDAIEQEALAELEAGDLEVDPKLRSTL
;
A
#
# COMPACT_ATOMS: atom_id res chain seq x y z
N MET A 1 28.33 -1.44 9.89
CA MET A 1 27.52 -2.27 8.97
C MET A 1 26.38 -2.90 9.77
N HIS A 2 25.17 -2.34 9.69
CA HIS A 2 24.02 -2.88 10.41
C HIS A 2 23.50 -4.10 9.66
N LYS A 3 23.73 -5.31 10.22
CA LYS A 3 23.07 -6.52 9.73
C LYS A 3 21.57 -6.36 10.00
N VAL A 4 20.80 -6.04 8.97
CA VAL A 4 19.34 -6.17 9.01
C VAL A 4 19.07 -7.66 9.15
N LYS A 5 18.81 -8.11 10.39
CA LYS A 5 18.36 -9.47 10.66
C LYS A 5 16.93 -9.56 10.16
N CYS A 6 16.76 -9.88 8.88
CA CYS A 6 15.46 -10.32 8.36
C CYS A 6 15.14 -11.66 9.02
N ALA A 7 14.54 -11.61 10.20
CA ALA A 7 13.74 -12.72 10.73
C ALA A 7 12.44 -12.74 9.92
N PHE A 8 12.55 -13.13 8.65
CA PHE A 8 11.44 -13.63 7.88
C PHE A 8 11.23 -15.04 8.40
N THR A 9 10.12 -15.27 9.10
CA THR A 9 9.82 -16.56 9.74
C THR A 9 9.54 -17.57 8.63
N MET A 10 10.61 -18.15 8.09
CA MET A 10 10.56 -19.14 7.04
C MET A 10 10.00 -20.42 7.65
N PHE A 11 8.91 -20.94 7.09
CA PHE A 11 8.42 -22.26 7.43
C PHE A 11 9.47 -23.29 7.01
N THR A 12 9.84 -24.20 7.91
CA THR A 12 10.69 -25.33 7.58
C THR A 12 9.80 -26.49 7.15
N LEU A 13 10.24 -27.24 6.14
CA LEU A 13 9.52 -28.44 5.67
C LEU A 13 9.37 -29.49 6.79
N ASP A 14 10.20 -29.38 7.83
CA ASP A 14 10.20 -30.25 9.00
C ASP A 14 9.02 -30.02 9.95
N ASN A 15 8.23 -28.95 9.76
CA ASN A 15 7.11 -28.58 10.64
C ASN A 15 5.75 -28.70 9.93
N ILE A 16 5.55 -29.81 9.23
CA ILE A 16 4.31 -30.16 8.51
C ILE A 16 3.68 -31.38 9.19
N HIS A 17 2.44 -31.24 9.67
CA HIS A 17 1.71 -32.29 10.38
C HIS A 17 0.31 -32.47 9.81
N SER A 18 -0.29 -33.64 9.96
CA SER A 18 -1.71 -33.82 9.58
C SER A 18 -2.65 -33.16 10.58
N LEU A 19 -3.82 -32.71 10.14
CA LEU A 19 -4.86 -32.16 11.02
C LEU A 19 -5.28 -33.18 12.10
N THR A 20 -5.30 -34.47 11.75
CA THR A 20 -5.65 -35.56 12.67
C THR A 20 -4.62 -35.72 13.78
N ASP A 21 -3.33 -35.63 13.46
CA ASP A 21 -2.23 -35.68 14.43
C ASP A 21 -2.24 -34.47 15.35
N PHE A 22 -2.43 -33.27 14.78
CA PHE A 22 -2.57 -32.04 15.54
C PHE A 22 -3.72 -32.11 16.55
N ARG A 23 -4.89 -32.64 16.15
CA ARG A 23 -6.04 -32.79 17.06
C ARG A 23 -5.75 -33.72 18.23
N ARG A 24 -4.97 -34.77 18.04
CA ARG A 24 -4.59 -35.74 19.09
C ARG A 24 -3.59 -35.15 20.09
N ASN A 25 -2.70 -34.26 19.61
CA ASN A 25 -1.55 -33.75 20.36
C ASN A 25 -1.58 -32.22 20.54
N ALA A 26 -2.78 -31.61 20.50
CA ALA A 26 -2.95 -30.16 20.38
C ALA A 26 -2.22 -29.35 21.46
N GLY A 27 -2.23 -29.82 22.71
CA GLY A 27 -1.54 -29.16 23.82
C GLY A 27 -0.02 -29.08 23.61
N ASN A 28 0.61 -30.20 23.27
CA ASN A 28 2.06 -30.27 23.02
C ASN A 28 2.46 -29.39 21.84
N TYR A 29 1.67 -29.41 20.76
CA TYR A 29 1.94 -28.56 19.60
C TYR A 29 1.76 -27.08 19.92
N ALA A 30 0.73 -26.70 20.69
CA ALA A 30 0.53 -25.32 21.10
C ALA A 30 1.72 -24.81 21.93
N GLU A 31 2.24 -25.62 22.86
CA GLU A 31 3.45 -25.28 23.62
C GLU A 31 4.68 -25.16 22.73
N GLN A 32 4.88 -26.10 21.81
CA GLN A 32 6.00 -26.07 20.87
C GLN A 32 5.97 -24.81 19.99
N ILE A 33 4.80 -24.45 19.44
CA ILE A 33 4.63 -23.25 18.62
C ILE A 33 4.88 -21.99 19.45
N ARG A 34 4.39 -21.96 20.70
CA ARG A 34 4.60 -20.83 21.62
C ARG A 34 6.07 -20.65 22.00
N GLN A 35 6.83 -21.74 22.19
CA GLN A 35 8.25 -21.69 22.55
C GLN A 35 9.12 -21.34 21.35
N LYS A 36 8.91 -21.99 20.20
CA LYS A 36 9.74 -21.79 19.01
C LYS A 36 9.36 -20.53 18.24
N LYS A 37 8.14 -20.01 18.42
CA LYS A 37 7.55 -18.91 17.63
C LYS A 37 7.66 -19.17 16.11
N THR A 38 7.66 -20.43 15.71
CA THR A 38 7.70 -20.87 14.31
C THR A 38 6.30 -21.31 13.87
N PRO A 39 5.82 -20.89 12.69
CA PRO A 39 4.55 -21.38 12.15
C PRO A 39 4.63 -22.87 11.79
N MET A 40 3.48 -23.55 11.87
CA MET A 40 3.31 -24.97 11.56
C MET A 40 2.26 -25.12 10.46
N VAL A 41 2.51 -25.98 9.47
CA VAL A 41 1.55 -26.27 8.41
C VAL A 41 0.77 -27.53 8.75
N LEU A 42 -0.55 -27.45 8.62
CA LEU A 42 -1.43 -28.60 8.77
C LEU A 42 -1.93 -29.09 7.42
N THR A 43 -1.88 -30.40 7.21
CA THR A 43 -2.38 -31.06 6.01
C THR A 43 -3.71 -31.76 6.22
N VAL A 44 -4.54 -31.76 5.18
CA VAL A 44 -5.77 -32.56 5.08
C VAL A 44 -5.63 -33.44 3.85
N ASN A 45 -5.76 -34.76 4.02
CA ASN A 45 -5.55 -35.74 2.93
C ASN A 45 -4.18 -35.61 2.22
N GLY A 46 -3.14 -35.15 2.94
CA GLY A 46 -1.80 -34.95 2.39
C GLY A 46 -1.55 -33.60 1.73
N GLU A 47 -2.58 -32.76 1.60
CA GLU A 47 -2.47 -31.42 1.01
C GLU A 47 -2.40 -30.34 2.10
N ALA A 48 -1.52 -29.36 1.93
CA ALA A 48 -1.38 -28.23 2.85
C ALA A 48 -2.64 -27.35 2.84
N ALA A 49 -3.31 -27.23 3.98
CA ALA A 49 -4.60 -26.56 4.08
C ALA A 49 -4.62 -25.38 5.06
N LEU A 50 -3.89 -25.48 6.18
CA LEU A 50 -3.93 -24.51 7.26
C LEU A 50 -2.53 -24.22 7.79
N VAL A 51 -2.36 -23.04 8.40
CA VAL A 51 -1.15 -22.68 9.14
C VAL A 51 -1.54 -22.30 10.57
N VAL A 52 -0.86 -22.88 11.55
CA VAL A 52 -1.01 -22.53 12.97
C VAL A 52 0.21 -21.71 13.38
N HIS A 53 -0.04 -20.58 14.04
CA HIS A 53 1.02 -19.70 14.51
C HIS A 53 0.69 -19.15 15.90
N ASP A 54 1.74 -18.74 16.62
CA ASP A 54 1.59 -18.07 17.91
C ASP A 54 0.99 -16.68 17.69
N ALA A 55 -0.05 -16.35 18.45
CA ALA A 55 -0.81 -15.11 18.25
C ALA A 55 0.06 -13.86 18.46
N LEU A 56 0.94 -13.85 19.46
CA LEU A 56 1.81 -12.70 19.75
C LEU A 56 2.88 -12.52 18.68
N ALA A 57 3.52 -13.61 18.24
CA ALA A 57 4.50 -13.55 17.15
C ALA A 57 3.85 -13.14 15.82
N PHE A 58 2.62 -13.60 15.55
CA PHE A 58 1.88 -13.16 14.38
C PHE A 58 1.56 -11.67 14.44
N GLN A 59 1.10 -11.17 15.60
CA GLN A 59 0.84 -9.74 15.78
C GLN A 59 2.11 -8.90 15.61
N GLU A 60 3.25 -9.36 16.14
CA GLU A 60 4.53 -8.68 15.96
C GLU A 60 4.96 -8.64 14.49
N LEU A 61 4.75 -9.74 13.75
CA LEU A 61 4.97 -9.77 12.31
C LEU A 61 4.10 -8.74 11.58
N LEU A 62 2.80 -8.68 11.87
CA LEU A 62 1.89 -7.69 11.28
C LEU A 62 2.31 -6.25 11.61
N ASN A 63 2.71 -5.98 12.86
CA ASN A 63 3.16 -4.66 13.29
C ASN A 63 4.40 -4.21 12.50
N ARG A 64 5.36 -5.13 12.27
CA ARG A 64 6.56 -4.87 11.47
C ARG A 64 6.23 -4.61 10.00
N LEU A 65 5.32 -5.39 9.42
CA LEU A 65 4.86 -5.17 8.04
C LEU A 65 4.20 -3.80 7.89
N GLN A 66 3.30 -3.44 8.80
CA GLN A 66 2.64 -2.13 8.79
C GLN A 66 3.65 -0.98 8.94
N GLN A 67 4.69 -1.16 9.76
CA GLN A 67 5.75 -0.16 9.90
C GLN A 67 6.53 0.02 8.59
N PHE A 68 6.90 -1.07 7.91
CA PHE A 68 7.57 -0.99 6.62
C PHE A 68 6.69 -0.37 5.53
N GLU A 69 5.40 -0.68 5.50
CA GLU A 69 4.46 -0.03 4.57
C GLU A 69 4.42 1.48 4.77
N LYS A 70 4.39 1.94 6.03
CA LYS A 70 4.44 3.37 6.36
C LYS A 70 5.74 4.03 5.91
N GLU A 71 6.88 3.41 6.20
CA GLU A 71 8.20 3.92 5.80
C GLU A 71 8.32 4.00 4.27
N LEU A 72 7.88 2.97 3.55
CA LEU A 72 7.88 2.97 2.09
C LEU A 72 6.95 4.04 1.51
N ALA A 73 5.77 4.24 2.11
CA ALA A 73 4.85 5.30 1.69
C ALA A 73 5.47 6.70 1.87
N GLN A 74 6.18 6.93 2.98
CA GLN A 74 6.89 8.19 3.24
C GLN A 74 8.01 8.41 2.22
N ILE A 75 8.85 7.41 1.98
CA ILE A 75 9.93 7.50 0.98
C ILE A 75 9.35 7.80 -0.42
N LYS A 76 8.24 7.17 -0.80
CA LYS A 76 7.57 7.42 -2.09
C LYS A 76 7.04 8.86 -2.17
N LEU A 77 6.43 9.36 -1.10
CA LEU A 77 5.91 10.73 -1.02
C LEU A 77 7.05 11.75 -1.15
N GLU A 78 8.15 11.54 -0.42
CA GLU A 78 9.33 12.41 -0.47
C GLU A 78 9.94 12.45 -1.88
N LYS A 79 10.04 11.29 -2.53
CA LYS A 79 10.52 11.21 -3.92
C LYS A 79 9.63 11.99 -4.88
N LEU A 80 8.30 11.80 -4.80
CA LEU A 80 7.34 12.53 -5.64
C LEU A 80 7.44 14.04 -5.42
N ARG A 81 7.55 14.49 -4.16
CA ARG A 81 7.75 15.91 -3.83
C ARG A 81 9.03 16.45 -4.44
N ALA A 82 10.14 15.71 -4.37
CA ALA A 82 11.41 16.12 -4.97
C ALA A 82 11.33 16.21 -6.50
N GLU A 83 10.54 15.35 -7.16
CA GLU A 83 10.30 15.40 -8.60
C GLU A 83 9.44 16.60 -9.01
N LEU A 84 8.42 16.97 -8.22
CA LEU A 84 7.61 18.17 -8.47
C LEU A 84 8.45 19.46 -8.37
N VAL A 85 9.30 19.59 -7.34
CA VAL A 85 10.21 20.74 -7.18
C VAL A 85 11.22 20.84 -8.33
N LYS A 86 11.67 19.70 -8.88
CA LYS A 86 12.51 19.69 -10.08
C LYS A 86 11.74 20.15 -11.33
N GLY A 87 10.44 19.84 -11.40
CA GLY A 87 9.52 20.30 -12.44
C GLY A 87 9.36 21.82 -12.47
N GLU A 88 9.18 22.47 -11.30
CA GLU A 88 9.14 23.93 -11.17
C GLU A 88 10.42 24.60 -11.71
N ASN A 89 11.57 23.98 -11.49
CA ASN A 89 12.87 24.49 -11.95
C ASN A 89 13.25 24.11 -13.40
N SER A 90 12.41 23.33 -14.11
CA SER A 90 12.70 22.84 -15.46
C SER A 90 12.08 23.64 -16.61
N GLY A 91 11.47 24.80 -16.34
CA GLY A 91 11.36 25.88 -17.32
C GLY A 91 10.27 25.72 -18.39
N LYS A 92 9.05 26.09 -18.00
CA LYS A 92 8.22 27.12 -18.66
C LYS A 92 7.05 27.38 -17.71
N SER A 93 7.04 28.53 -17.03
CA SER A 93 5.76 29.09 -16.64
C SER A 93 4.97 29.25 -17.93
N MET A 94 3.73 28.74 -18.00
CA MET A 94 2.81 29.28 -18.99
C MET A 94 2.71 30.78 -18.68
N PRO A 95 3.09 31.67 -19.60
CA PRO A 95 2.70 33.05 -19.44
C PRO A 95 1.18 33.05 -19.60
N LEU A 96 0.46 33.09 -18.48
CA LEU A 96 -0.92 33.54 -18.48
C LEU A 96 -0.86 35.04 -18.70
N ASP A 97 -0.65 35.43 -19.96
CA ASP A 97 -0.82 36.81 -20.38
C ASP A 97 -2.32 37.08 -20.33
N LEU A 98 -2.78 37.66 -19.21
CA LEU A 98 -4.19 37.98 -18.99
C LEU A 98 -4.72 38.83 -20.13
N ASP A 99 -3.89 39.70 -20.71
CA ASP A 99 -4.29 40.56 -21.82
C ASP A 99 -4.54 39.71 -23.09
N ALA A 100 -3.74 38.68 -23.35
CA ALA A 100 -3.94 37.77 -24.48
C ALA A 100 -5.21 36.91 -24.31
N ILE A 101 -5.48 36.45 -23.09
CA ILE A 101 -6.68 35.66 -22.77
C ILE A 101 -7.94 36.53 -22.87
N GLU A 102 -7.88 37.78 -22.41
CA GLU A 102 -8.99 38.73 -22.53
C GLU A 102 -9.28 39.07 -24.01
N GLN A 103 -8.24 39.26 -24.83
CA GLN A 103 -8.40 39.52 -26.26
C GLN A 103 -8.98 38.30 -27.01
N GLU A 104 -8.56 37.08 -26.65
CA GLU A 104 -9.10 35.84 -27.23
C GLU A 104 -10.56 35.61 -26.81
N ALA A 105 -10.89 35.82 -25.54
CA ALA A 105 -12.27 35.74 -25.05
C ALA A 105 -13.20 36.80 -25.67
N LEU A 106 -12.71 38.02 -25.90
CA LEU A 106 -13.48 39.05 -26.62
C LEU A 106 -13.70 38.68 -28.09
N ALA A 107 -12.69 38.11 -28.76
CA ALA A 107 -12.84 37.65 -30.14
C ALA A 107 -13.87 36.51 -30.26
N GLU A 108 -13.94 35.61 -29.28
CA GLU A 108 -14.97 34.55 -29.23
C GLU A 108 -16.37 35.10 -28.92
N LEU A 109 -16.48 36.14 -28.09
CA LEU A 109 -17.73 36.85 -27.83
C LEU A 109 -18.24 37.60 -29.08
N GLU A 110 -17.36 38.17 -29.89
CA GLU A 110 -17.69 38.84 -31.16
C GLU A 110 -18.03 37.85 -32.29
N ALA A 111 -17.42 36.66 -32.27
CA ALA A 111 -17.71 35.58 -33.21
C ALA A 111 -19.08 34.91 -32.99
N GLY A 112 -19.74 35.17 -31.85
CA GLY A 112 -21.15 34.81 -31.62
C GLY A 112 -21.44 33.31 -31.42
N ASP A 113 -20.41 32.45 -31.31
CA ASP A 113 -20.56 30.99 -31.21
C ASP A 113 -20.54 30.47 -29.75
N LEU A 114 -20.99 31.28 -28.79
CA LEU A 114 -21.17 30.82 -27.42
C LEU A 114 -22.60 30.29 -27.23
N GLU A 115 -22.79 28.97 -27.36
CA GLU A 115 -23.94 28.28 -26.76
C GLU A 115 -23.86 28.40 -25.23
N VAL A 116 -24.33 29.53 -24.69
CA VAL A 116 -24.51 29.70 -23.25
C VAL A 116 -25.71 28.87 -22.82
N ASP A 117 -25.48 27.86 -21.98
CA ASP A 117 -26.55 27.06 -21.37
C ASP A 117 -27.61 28.01 -20.76
N PRO A 118 -28.85 28.02 -21.27
CA PRO A 118 -29.88 28.96 -20.84
C PRO A 118 -30.25 28.81 -19.35
N LYS A 119 -29.81 27.73 -18.68
CA LYS A 119 -30.00 27.55 -17.23
C LYS A 119 -29.16 28.48 -16.35
N LEU A 120 -28.16 29.18 -16.88
CA LEU A 120 -27.40 30.16 -16.11
C LEU A 120 -28.05 31.56 -16.02
N ARG A 121 -29.18 31.81 -16.71
CA ARG A 121 -29.81 33.15 -16.74
C ARG A 121 -30.72 33.50 -15.57
N SER A 122 -31.04 32.57 -14.67
CA SER A 122 -32.13 32.77 -13.70
C SER A 122 -31.72 33.14 -12.26
N THR A 123 -30.52 33.71 -12.03
CA THR A 123 -30.08 34.04 -10.65
C THR A 123 -29.49 35.45 -10.49
N LEU A 124 -29.95 36.43 -11.26
CA LEU A 124 -29.72 37.85 -10.97
C LEU A 124 -31.04 38.62 -10.93
#